data_AF-A0A8J2EY80-F1
#
_entry.id   AF-A0A8J2EY80-F1
#
_cell.length_a   1.000
_cell.length_b   1.000
_cell.length_c   1.000
_cell.angle_alpha   90.00
_cell.angle_beta   90.00
_cell.angle_gamma   90.00
#
_symmetry.space_group_name_H-M   'P 1'
#
loop_
_entity.id
_entity.type
_entity.pdbx_description
1 polymer ?
#
loop_
_entity_poly.entity_id
_entity_poly.type
_entity_poly.pdbx_seq_one_letter_code
_entity_poly.pdbx_strand_id
1 'polypeptide(L)'
;MTLVLNMKKILHPSRSFDGCVAIRWKNGAALSNSRRQACFTVVQRSFASDARGENEAPVAGKRYTGFVRRNVYQKGHGFINTDDPVPSKRGWGDSVFYVFDHIADGKIPERGDRVTFELSPSEFQKGEYMAIAIEGGTRDWKWTPRKASKWADEPERNVQRRVQSDRRKKAQESWSRWKEGACHEYFDEKAGWTEHGAEQARPEAAKLAEERRKQKLAEELREKSKLDAERTRAAFEI
;
A
#
# COMPACT_ATOMS: atom_id res chain seq x y z
N MET A 1 -25.55 19.63 -64.58
CA MET A 1 -25.55 18.68 -63.45
C MET A 1 -24.59 19.21 -62.40
N THR A 2 -25.11 19.87 -61.37
CA THR A 2 -24.31 20.58 -60.36
C THR A 2 -24.60 19.91 -59.02
N LEU A 3 -23.61 19.20 -58.46
CA LEU A 3 -23.72 18.60 -57.13
C LEU A 3 -23.24 19.60 -56.08
N VAL A 4 -24.18 20.08 -55.28
CA VAL A 4 -23.94 20.86 -54.07
C VAL A 4 -23.58 19.87 -52.96
N LEU A 5 -22.36 19.92 -52.43
CA LEU A 5 -21.98 19.22 -51.20
C LEU A 5 -21.91 20.22 -50.06
N ASN A 6 -22.88 20.09 -49.16
CA ASN A 6 -23.04 20.83 -47.92
C ASN A 6 -22.48 19.98 -46.76
N MET A 7 -21.37 20.38 -46.15
CA MET A 7 -20.96 19.87 -44.83
C MET A 7 -20.25 20.96 -44.01
N LYS A 8 -21.02 21.71 -43.22
CA LYS A 8 -20.53 22.36 -42.01
C LYS A 8 -20.43 21.31 -40.89
N LYS A 9 -19.21 20.89 -40.55
CA LYS A 9 -18.91 20.27 -39.24
C LYS A 9 -17.91 21.16 -38.52
N ILE A 10 -18.40 21.82 -37.48
CA ILE A 10 -17.60 22.56 -36.51
C ILE A 10 -16.89 21.53 -35.63
N LEU A 11 -15.56 21.46 -35.73
CA LEU A 11 -14.73 20.66 -34.83
C LEU A 11 -14.33 21.54 -33.64
N HIS A 12 -14.72 21.13 -32.44
CA HIS A 12 -14.18 21.70 -31.20
C HIS A 12 -12.77 21.16 -30.96
N PRO A 13 -11.78 22.00 -30.61
CA PRO A 13 -10.46 21.53 -30.21
C PRO A 13 -10.51 20.96 -28.79
N SER A 14 -10.39 19.64 -28.65
CA SER A 14 -10.07 19.01 -27.37
C SER A 14 -8.61 19.24 -27.03
N ARG A 15 -8.34 20.07 -26.02
CA ARG A 15 -7.01 20.22 -25.39
C ARG A 15 -6.67 18.92 -24.66
N SER A 16 -5.84 18.08 -25.27
CA SER A 16 -5.02 17.11 -24.56
C SER A 16 -3.57 17.62 -24.60
N PHE A 17 -3.12 18.18 -23.47
CA PHE A 17 -1.70 18.37 -23.20
C PHE A 17 -1.14 17.01 -22.77
N ASP A 18 -0.55 16.29 -23.71
CA ASP A 18 0.62 15.46 -23.50
C ASP A 18 1.24 15.17 -24.88
N GLY A 19 2.51 15.53 -25.01
CA GLY A 19 3.26 15.66 -26.27
C GLY A 19 3.61 14.35 -26.97
N CYS A 20 2.61 13.54 -27.31
CA CYS A 20 2.73 12.49 -28.32
C CYS A 20 1.54 12.59 -29.28
N VAL A 21 1.75 13.25 -30.42
CA VAL A 21 0.80 13.24 -31.54
C VAL A 21 0.81 11.82 -32.14
N ALA A 22 -0.05 10.95 -31.63
CA ALA A 22 -0.36 9.70 -32.31
C ALA A 22 -1.24 10.04 -33.53
N ILE A 23 -0.63 10.23 -34.70
CA ILE A 23 -1.35 10.31 -35.97
C ILE A 23 -1.94 8.92 -36.25
N ARG A 24 -3.17 8.70 -35.80
CA ARG A 24 -3.93 7.49 -36.13
C ARG A 24 -4.48 7.65 -37.54
N TRP A 25 -3.76 7.11 -38.52
CA TRP A 25 -4.26 6.98 -39.89
C TRP A 25 -5.43 5.99 -39.92
N LYS A 26 -6.66 6.52 -39.95
CA LYS A 26 -7.80 5.77 -40.49
C LYS A 26 -7.79 6.00 -41.99
N ASN A 27 -7.43 4.98 -42.76
CA ASN A 27 -8.22 4.49 -43.89
C ASN A 27 -7.55 3.27 -44.51
N GLY A 28 -8.37 2.25 -44.79
CA GLY A 28 -8.00 1.08 -45.56
C GLY A 28 -7.71 1.48 -47.00
N ALA A 29 -6.48 1.22 -47.43
CA ALA A 29 -6.12 0.95 -48.81
C ALA A 29 -4.77 0.20 -48.77
N ALA A 30 -4.77 -1.04 -49.24
CA ALA A 30 -3.56 -1.83 -49.41
C ALA A 30 -2.70 -1.18 -50.50
N LEU A 31 -1.58 -0.58 -50.10
CA LEU A 31 -0.55 -0.09 -51.01
C LEU A 31 0.76 -0.85 -50.74
N SER A 32 1.37 -1.28 -51.85
CA SER A 32 2.47 -2.23 -51.94
C SER A 32 3.79 -1.74 -51.32
N ASN A 33 4.64 -2.73 -50.99
CA ASN A 33 5.64 -2.69 -49.92
C ASN A 33 7.03 -2.08 -50.28
N SER A 34 7.16 -1.30 -51.36
CA SER A 34 8.51 -0.97 -51.92
C SER A 34 8.95 0.49 -51.81
N ARG A 35 8.24 1.38 -51.08
CA ARG A 35 8.59 2.82 -51.03
C ARG A 35 8.60 3.50 -49.65
N ARG A 36 8.56 2.75 -48.55
CA ARG A 36 8.51 3.32 -47.18
C ARG A 36 9.86 3.65 -46.53
N GLN A 37 10.98 3.64 -47.25
CA GLN A 37 12.31 3.83 -46.64
C GLN A 37 12.98 5.21 -46.84
N ALA A 38 12.38 6.17 -47.56
CA ALA A 38 13.12 7.36 -47.99
C ALA A 38 12.71 8.72 -47.39
N CYS A 39 11.80 8.79 -46.40
CA CYS A 39 11.36 10.08 -45.85
C CYS A 39 11.15 10.05 -44.33
N PHE A 40 12.17 9.70 -43.57
CA PHE A 40 12.19 9.90 -42.11
C PHE A 40 13.61 10.22 -41.63
N THR A 41 14.25 11.19 -42.28
CA THR A 41 15.64 11.59 -41.97
C THR A 41 15.86 13.07 -42.19
N VAL A 42 14.92 13.93 -41.79
CA VAL A 42 15.19 15.38 -41.70
C VAL A 42 14.43 15.94 -40.50
N VAL A 43 15.14 16.69 -39.65
CA VAL A 43 14.69 17.40 -38.43
C VAL A 43 14.67 16.58 -37.11
N GLN A 44 15.79 15.94 -36.76
CA GLN A 44 16.17 15.74 -35.35
C GLN A 44 17.65 16.15 -35.13
N ARG A 45 18.04 17.28 -35.73
CA ARG A 45 19.34 17.90 -35.48
C ARG A 45 19.15 19.15 -34.63
N SER A 46 19.91 19.19 -33.53
CA SER A 46 20.40 20.41 -32.86
C SER A 46 19.59 20.97 -31.69
N PHE A 47 19.34 20.15 -30.65
CA PHE A 47 19.31 20.63 -29.25
C PHE A 47 20.14 19.72 -28.32
N ALA A 48 21.17 19.09 -28.86
CA ALA A 48 22.25 18.48 -28.06
C ALA A 48 23.34 19.53 -27.82
N SER A 49 22.95 20.71 -27.33
CA SER A 49 23.88 21.77 -26.94
C SER A 49 24.44 21.44 -25.57
N ASP A 50 25.64 20.85 -25.56
CA ASP A 50 26.77 21.18 -24.68
C ASP A 50 26.52 21.46 -23.18
N ALA A 51 25.47 20.91 -22.58
CA ALA A 51 25.24 20.95 -21.14
C ALA A 51 26.07 19.88 -20.39
N ARG A 52 27.34 19.69 -20.79
CA ARG A 52 28.34 19.10 -19.88
C ARG A 52 28.85 20.18 -18.93
N GLY A 53 27.91 20.91 -18.33
CA GLY A 53 28.21 21.69 -17.14
C GLY A 53 28.86 20.71 -16.18
N GLU A 54 30.10 21.02 -15.81
CA GLU A 54 30.87 20.24 -14.85
C GLU A 54 29.94 19.95 -13.67
N ASN A 55 29.92 18.69 -13.20
CA ASN A 55 29.07 18.25 -12.10
C ASN A 55 29.54 18.93 -10.80
N GLU A 56 29.34 20.23 -10.69
CA GLU A 56 29.60 20.99 -9.49
C GLU A 56 28.68 20.38 -8.42
N ALA A 57 29.31 19.88 -7.36
CA ALA A 57 28.59 19.44 -6.19
C ALA A 57 27.66 20.60 -5.77
N PRO A 58 26.39 20.31 -5.40
CA PRO A 58 25.47 21.35 -4.99
C PRO A 58 26.12 22.12 -3.84
N VAL A 59 26.23 23.43 -4.03
CA VAL A 59 26.85 24.32 -3.05
C VAL A 59 26.00 24.26 -1.78
N ALA A 60 26.60 23.82 -0.68
CA ALA A 60 25.94 23.79 0.62
C ALA A 60 25.44 25.21 0.96
N GLY A 61 24.19 25.32 1.43
CA GLY A 61 23.54 26.59 1.72
C GLY A 61 22.90 27.29 0.52
N LYS A 62 22.97 26.74 -0.70
CA LYS A 62 22.13 27.21 -1.81
C LYS A 62 20.68 26.79 -1.55
N ARG A 63 19.76 27.74 -1.64
CA ARG A 63 18.32 27.49 -1.61
C ARG A 63 17.82 27.13 -3.01
N TYR A 64 17.00 26.09 -3.07
CA TYR A 64 16.35 25.57 -4.26
C TYR A 64 14.84 25.76 -4.12
N THR A 65 14.16 25.82 -5.26
CA THR A 65 12.71 25.91 -5.31
C THR A 65 12.11 24.75 -6.09
N GLY A 66 10.91 24.34 -5.73
CA GLY A 66 10.23 23.25 -6.40
C GLY A 66 8.79 23.09 -5.98
N PHE A 67 8.13 22.07 -6.52
CA PHE A 67 6.76 21.71 -6.19
C PHE A 67 6.66 20.28 -5.67
N VAL A 68 5.83 20.08 -4.66
CA VAL A 68 5.70 18.78 -4.00
C VAL A 68 5.00 17.79 -4.95
N ARG A 69 5.72 16.75 -5.37
CA ARG A 69 5.21 15.73 -6.29
C ARG A 69 4.29 14.75 -5.58
N ARG A 70 4.74 14.24 -4.44
CA ARG A 70 4.02 13.23 -3.66
C ARG A 70 4.40 13.32 -2.19
N ASN A 71 3.40 13.25 -1.32
CA ASN A 71 3.59 13.12 0.12
C ASN A 71 3.01 11.78 0.61
N VAL A 72 3.76 11.05 1.45
CA VAL A 72 3.36 9.79 2.08
C VAL A 72 3.26 10.00 3.60
N TYR A 73 2.16 10.62 4.05
CA TYR A 73 1.92 10.96 5.46
C TYR A 73 2.07 9.80 6.43
N GLN A 74 1.73 8.57 6.02
CA GLN A 74 1.85 7.38 6.87
C GLN A 74 3.31 7.03 7.19
N LYS A 75 4.24 7.41 6.32
CA LYS A 75 5.67 7.10 6.43
C LYS A 75 6.54 8.33 6.73
N GLY A 76 5.93 9.52 6.88
CA GLY A 76 6.64 10.75 7.26
C GLY A 76 7.62 11.29 6.22
N HIS A 77 7.42 11.00 4.93
CA HIS A 77 8.31 11.46 3.87
C HIS A 77 7.57 11.77 2.56
N GLY A 78 8.25 12.46 1.66
CA GLY A 78 7.75 12.76 0.33
C GLY A 78 8.84 13.03 -0.70
N PHE A 79 8.41 13.52 -1.86
CA PHE A 79 9.27 13.88 -2.98
C PHE A 79 8.88 15.26 -3.53
N ILE A 80 9.87 16.12 -3.75
CA ILE A 80 9.73 17.46 -4.35
C ILE A 80 10.29 17.40 -5.76
N ASN A 81 9.54 17.88 -6.74
CA ASN A 81 10.10 18.15 -8.05
C ASN A 81 10.81 19.50 -8.03
N THR A 82 12.10 19.52 -8.32
CA THR A 82 12.92 20.74 -8.33
C THR A 82 12.74 21.50 -9.64
N ASP A 83 12.62 22.82 -9.56
CA ASP A 83 12.64 23.69 -10.74
C ASP A 83 14.08 23.85 -11.27
N ASP A 84 15.06 23.74 -10.37
CA ASP A 84 16.49 23.79 -10.68
C ASP A 84 17.07 22.40 -10.97
N PRO A 85 18.05 22.28 -11.88
CA PRO A 85 18.67 21.01 -12.19
C PRO A 85 19.53 20.54 -11.01
N VAL A 86 19.20 19.36 -10.45
CA VAL A 86 19.91 18.78 -9.30
C VAL A 86 20.75 17.59 -9.75
N PRO A 87 22.04 17.52 -9.38
CA PRO A 87 22.88 16.39 -9.74
C PRO A 87 22.39 15.12 -9.05
N SER A 88 22.07 14.09 -9.83
CA SER A 88 21.76 12.75 -9.30
C SER A 88 22.57 11.69 -10.02
N LYS A 89 22.85 10.57 -9.33
CA LYS A 89 23.57 9.42 -9.91
C LYS A 89 22.89 8.83 -11.15
N ARG A 90 21.57 8.98 -11.30
CA ARG A 90 20.80 8.44 -12.43
C ARG A 90 20.64 9.43 -13.59
N GLY A 91 21.36 10.56 -13.55
CA GLY A 91 21.19 11.71 -14.45
C GLY A 91 20.54 12.90 -13.74
N TRP A 92 20.10 13.90 -14.49
CA TRP A 92 19.31 15.00 -13.92
C TRP A 92 17.98 14.44 -13.43
N GLY A 93 17.86 14.30 -12.11
CA GLY A 93 16.68 13.71 -11.48
C GLY A 93 15.73 14.81 -11.07
N ASP A 94 14.51 14.78 -11.60
CA ASP A 94 13.51 15.81 -11.31
C ASP A 94 13.08 15.84 -9.85
N SER A 95 13.27 14.73 -9.10
CA SER A 95 12.69 14.58 -7.76
C SER A 95 13.72 14.41 -6.63
N VAL A 96 13.59 15.25 -5.61
CA VAL A 96 14.39 15.24 -4.37
C VAL A 96 13.57 14.63 -3.23
N PHE A 97 14.17 13.74 -2.45
CA PHE A 97 13.54 13.10 -1.29
C PHE A 97 13.53 14.04 -0.08
N TYR A 98 12.46 14.01 0.72
CA TYR A 98 12.41 14.75 1.98
C TYR A 98 11.72 13.99 3.12
N VAL A 99 12.11 14.32 4.36
CA VAL A 99 11.53 13.78 5.61
C VAL A 99 10.86 14.92 6.37
N PHE A 100 9.77 14.63 7.09
CA PHE A 100 9.02 15.64 7.83
C PHE A 100 9.82 16.32 8.94
N ASP A 101 10.83 15.64 9.50
CA ASP A 101 11.70 16.19 10.54
C ASP A 101 12.59 17.33 10.04
N HIS A 102 12.69 17.52 8.72
CA HIS A 102 13.44 18.61 8.11
C HIS A 102 12.56 19.78 7.62
N ILE A 103 11.28 19.80 8.00
CA ILE A 103 10.38 20.92 7.75
C ILE A 103 10.66 22.00 8.80
N ALA A 104 11.15 23.16 8.36
CA ALA A 104 11.59 24.25 9.25
C ALA A 104 10.42 25.12 9.73
N ASP A 105 9.40 25.33 8.90
CA ASP A 105 8.28 26.23 9.18
C ASP A 105 7.12 25.56 9.93
N GLY A 106 7.19 24.24 10.15
CA GLY A 106 6.09 23.47 10.73
C GLY A 106 4.84 23.46 9.84
N LYS A 107 4.96 23.55 8.51
CA LYS A 107 3.83 23.36 7.61
C LYS A 107 4.06 22.10 6.80
N ILE A 108 3.05 21.23 6.74
CA ILE A 108 3.18 19.99 5.98
C ILE A 108 2.90 20.30 4.50
N PRO A 109 3.87 20.06 3.60
CA PRO A 109 3.67 20.29 2.19
C PRO A 109 2.63 19.34 1.59
N GLU A 110 1.65 19.87 0.87
CA GLU A 110 0.69 19.08 0.10
C GLU A 110 1.11 18.96 -1.36
N ARG A 111 0.55 17.97 -2.08
CA ARG A 111 0.87 17.76 -3.50
C ARG A 111 0.51 19.01 -4.30
N GLY A 112 1.48 19.56 -5.03
CA GLY A 112 1.34 20.77 -5.82
C GLY A 112 1.78 22.05 -5.11
N ASP A 113 2.04 22.01 -3.80
CA ASP A 113 2.56 23.17 -3.07
C ASP A 113 3.96 23.54 -3.57
N ARG A 114 4.22 24.84 -3.70
CA ARG A 114 5.57 25.38 -3.91
C ARG A 114 6.31 25.44 -2.58
N VAL A 115 7.53 24.93 -2.58
CA VAL A 115 8.41 24.90 -1.40
C VAL A 115 9.80 25.40 -1.75
N THR A 116 10.47 25.97 -0.76
CA THR A 116 11.89 26.31 -0.80
C THR A 116 12.65 25.41 0.16
N PHE A 117 13.81 24.93 -0.26
CA PHE A 117 14.58 23.95 0.51
C PHE A 117 16.07 24.05 0.22
N GLU A 118 16.90 23.49 1.09
CA GLU A 118 18.33 23.32 0.88
C GLU A 118 18.64 21.84 0.58
N LEU A 119 19.71 21.57 -0.15
CA LEU A 119 20.14 20.19 -0.44
C LEU A 119 21.23 19.76 0.53
N SER A 120 21.05 18.57 1.11
CA SER A 120 22.05 17.89 1.93
C SER A 120 22.30 16.48 1.38
N PRO A 121 23.52 15.92 1.50
CA PRO A 121 23.74 14.50 1.23
C PRO A 121 22.78 13.63 2.05
N SER A 122 22.18 12.63 1.40
CA SER A 122 21.28 11.68 2.06
C SER A 122 22.06 10.68 2.91
N GLU A 123 21.70 10.54 4.18
CA GLU A 123 22.24 9.51 5.07
C GLU A 123 21.75 8.09 4.69
N PHE A 124 20.55 8.00 4.12
CA PHE A 124 19.91 6.72 3.78
C PHE A 124 20.38 6.16 2.43
N GLN A 125 20.69 7.03 1.47
CA GLN A 125 21.05 6.64 0.11
C GLN A 125 22.35 7.31 -0.32
N LYS A 126 23.44 6.53 -0.30
CA LYS A 126 24.80 7.05 -0.59
C LYS A 126 24.88 7.64 -2.00
N GLY A 127 25.13 8.94 -2.06
CA GLY A 127 25.29 9.69 -3.32
C GLY A 127 23.97 10.15 -3.95
N GLU A 128 22.88 10.15 -3.17
CA GLU A 128 21.69 10.93 -3.46
C GLU A 128 21.61 12.13 -2.50
N TYR A 129 20.83 13.15 -2.86
CA TYR A 129 20.57 14.31 -2.01
C TYR A 129 19.17 14.25 -1.43
N MET A 130 19.01 14.83 -0.24
CA MET A 130 17.73 15.05 0.42
C MET A 130 17.50 16.54 0.65
N ALA A 131 16.24 16.96 0.64
CA ALA A 131 15.86 18.31 0.97
C ALA A 131 15.83 18.49 2.49
N ILE A 132 16.48 19.55 2.96
CA ILE A 132 16.50 20.01 4.35
C ILE A 132 16.00 21.47 4.43
N ALA A 133 15.72 21.95 5.65
CA ALA A 133 15.24 23.31 5.90
C ALA A 133 14.07 23.68 4.99
N ILE A 134 13.08 22.79 4.90
CA ILE A 134 11.97 22.93 3.97
C ILE A 134 11.02 23.96 4.53
N GLU A 135 10.78 25.00 3.74
CA GLU A 135 9.87 26.10 4.02
C GLU A 135 8.78 26.10 2.94
N GLY A 136 7.55 26.36 3.34
CA GLY A 136 6.37 26.32 2.47
C GLY A 136 5.48 25.12 2.75
N GLY A 137 4.22 25.25 2.35
CA GLY A 137 3.18 24.25 2.59
C GLY A 137 1.88 24.91 2.99
N THR A 138 0.78 24.22 2.68
CA THR A 138 -0.58 24.75 2.93
C THR A 138 -1.11 24.39 4.31
N ARG A 139 -0.66 23.27 4.89
CA ARG A 139 -1.30 22.69 6.08
C ARG A 139 -0.46 22.91 7.33
N ASP A 140 -1.01 23.63 8.31
CA ASP A 140 -0.37 23.79 9.62
C ASP A 140 -0.09 22.42 10.26
N TRP A 141 1.14 22.20 10.71
CA TRP A 141 1.51 21.04 11.51
C TRP A 141 0.97 21.19 12.95
N LYS A 142 -0.35 21.19 13.12
CA LYS A 142 -0.88 20.70 14.41
C LYS A 142 -0.75 19.19 14.39
N TRP A 143 0.49 18.70 14.48
CA TRP A 143 0.77 17.32 14.85
C TRP A 143 0.30 17.17 16.28
N THR A 144 -0.99 16.92 16.44
CA THR A 144 -1.42 16.19 17.62
C THR A 144 -0.81 14.80 17.48
N PRO A 145 -0.09 14.27 18.48
CA PRO A 145 0.36 12.89 18.53
C PRO A 145 -0.82 11.89 18.58
N ARG A 146 -1.87 12.07 17.77
CA ARG A 146 -3.00 11.13 17.70
C ARG A 146 -2.61 9.78 17.09
N LYS A 147 -1.37 9.61 16.59
CA LYS A 147 -0.90 8.35 16.00
C LYS A 147 0.47 7.86 16.45
N ALA A 148 1.22 8.60 17.26
CA ALA A 148 2.39 8.02 17.93
C ALA A 148 1.96 6.86 18.85
N SER A 149 0.77 6.95 19.47
CA SER A 149 0.17 5.81 20.20
C SER A 149 -0.25 4.66 19.27
N LYS A 150 -0.65 4.94 18.02
CA LYS A 150 -1.03 3.89 17.08
C LYS A 150 0.18 3.04 16.66
N TRP A 151 1.39 3.59 16.65
CA TRP A 151 2.61 2.81 16.38
C TRP A 151 3.26 2.27 17.65
N ALA A 152 2.97 2.85 18.83
CA ALA A 152 3.38 2.28 20.11
C ALA A 152 2.75 0.89 20.37
N ASP A 153 1.50 0.66 19.92
CA ASP A 153 0.83 -0.64 20.05
C ASP A 153 1.04 -1.58 18.84
N GLU A 154 1.78 -1.15 17.81
CA GLU A 154 2.12 -1.98 16.64
C GLU A 154 2.81 -3.30 17.01
N PRO A 155 3.80 -3.35 17.95
CA PRO A 155 4.37 -4.61 18.40
C PRO A 155 3.32 -5.53 19.04
N GLU A 156 2.40 -5.00 19.86
CA GLU A 156 1.34 -5.81 20.48
C GLU A 156 0.34 -6.35 19.45
N ARG A 157 -0.06 -5.55 18.46
CA ARG A 157 -0.91 -6.02 17.36
C ARG A 157 -0.23 -7.08 16.51
N ASN A 158 1.08 -6.95 16.27
CA ASN A 158 1.85 -7.97 15.56
C ASN A 158 1.98 -9.27 16.37
N VAL A 159 2.14 -9.19 17.68
CA VAL A 159 2.10 -10.35 18.58
C VAL A 159 0.72 -11.02 18.51
N GLN A 160 -0.37 -10.27 18.61
CA GLN A 160 -1.73 -10.82 18.49
C GLN A 160 -1.98 -11.52 17.15
N ARG A 161 -1.50 -10.95 16.03
CA ARG A 161 -1.61 -11.60 14.71
C ARG A 161 -0.82 -12.90 14.63
N ARG A 162 0.39 -12.95 15.19
CA ARG A 162 1.19 -14.19 15.27
C ARG A 162 0.47 -15.25 16.10
N VAL A 163 -0.05 -14.88 17.28
CA VAL A 163 -0.81 -15.79 18.15
C VAL A 163 -2.06 -16.34 17.43
N GLN A 164 -2.79 -15.51 16.68
CA GLN A 164 -3.94 -15.97 15.89
C GLN A 164 -3.54 -16.89 14.74
N SER A 165 -2.42 -16.61 14.06
CA SER A 165 -1.89 -17.47 13.00
C SER A 165 -1.47 -18.84 13.54
N ASP A 166 -0.78 -18.87 14.68
CA ASP A 166 -0.35 -20.11 15.33
C ASP A 166 -1.54 -20.94 15.81
N ARG A 167 -2.58 -20.29 16.35
CA ARG A 167 -3.83 -20.96 16.72
C ARG A 167 -4.51 -21.62 15.51
N ARG A 168 -4.57 -20.93 14.37
CA ARG A 168 -5.13 -21.50 13.12
C ARG A 168 -4.31 -22.68 12.63
N LYS A 169 -2.98 -22.57 12.65
CA LYS A 169 -2.08 -23.66 12.26
C LYS A 169 -2.25 -24.90 13.14
N LYS A 170 -2.27 -24.73 14.47
CA LYS A 170 -2.52 -25.82 15.43
C LYS A 170 -3.90 -26.45 15.24
N ALA A 171 -4.93 -25.65 14.99
CA ALA A 171 -6.27 -26.17 14.71
C ALA A 171 -6.29 -27.01 13.43
N GLN A 172 -5.58 -26.58 12.39
CA GLN A 172 -5.46 -27.32 11.13
C GLN A 172 -4.68 -28.62 11.29
N GLU A 173 -3.56 -28.60 12.01
CA GLU A 173 -2.77 -29.80 12.34
C GLU A 173 -3.58 -30.79 13.19
N SER A 174 -4.32 -30.31 14.19
CA SER A 174 -5.20 -31.16 15.00
C SER A 174 -6.33 -31.77 14.18
N TRP A 175 -6.89 -31.03 13.22
CA TRP A 175 -7.92 -31.54 12.33
C TRP A 175 -7.36 -32.60 11.37
N SER A 176 -6.17 -32.40 10.81
CA SER A 176 -5.49 -33.40 9.99
C SER A 176 -5.19 -34.67 10.79
N ARG A 177 -4.66 -34.53 12.02
CA ARG A 177 -4.37 -35.67 12.90
C ARG A 177 -5.62 -36.44 13.29
N TRP A 178 -6.72 -35.74 13.57
CA TRP A 178 -8.02 -36.38 13.81
C TRP A 178 -8.49 -37.14 12.58
N LYS A 179 -8.35 -36.56 11.38
CA LYS A 179 -8.74 -37.20 10.12
C LYS A 179 -7.92 -38.46 9.85
N GLU A 180 -6.62 -38.47 10.16
CA GLU A 180 -5.75 -39.64 9.98
C GLU A 180 -6.02 -40.73 11.05
N GLY A 181 -6.19 -40.34 12.32
CA GLY A 181 -6.43 -41.28 13.42
C GLY A 181 -7.85 -41.86 13.45
N ALA A 182 -8.88 -41.03 13.22
CA ALA A 182 -10.27 -41.48 13.19
C ALA A 182 -10.57 -42.36 11.96
N CYS A 183 -9.80 -42.24 10.88
CA CYS A 183 -9.90 -43.18 9.76
C CYS A 183 -9.31 -44.56 10.06
N HIS A 184 -8.37 -44.68 11.01
CA HIS A 184 -7.74 -45.96 11.34
C HIS A 184 -8.46 -46.71 12.46
N GLU A 185 -8.85 -46.04 13.56
CA GLU A 185 -9.53 -46.73 14.68
C GLU A 185 -10.98 -47.11 14.37
N TYR A 186 -11.67 -46.40 13.46
CA TYR A 186 -13.08 -46.67 13.16
C TYR A 186 -13.29 -47.68 12.02
N PHE A 187 -12.25 -48.00 11.24
CA PHE A 187 -12.37 -48.93 10.11
C PHE A 187 -12.02 -50.38 10.43
N ASP A 188 -11.24 -50.65 11.47
CA ASP A 188 -10.78 -52.02 11.76
C ASP A 188 -11.78 -52.88 12.57
N GLU A 189 -12.76 -52.30 13.27
CA GLU A 189 -13.66 -53.10 14.13
C GLU A 189 -15.05 -53.41 13.53
N LYS A 190 -15.43 -52.81 12.40
CA LYS A 190 -16.73 -53.13 11.76
C LYS A 190 -16.64 -53.11 10.23
N ALA A 191 -16.15 -54.21 9.66
CA ALA A 191 -16.29 -54.59 8.26
C ALA A 191 -17.75 -54.93 7.86
N GLY A 192 -18.71 -54.07 8.22
CA GLY A 192 -20.13 -54.25 7.96
C GLY A 192 -20.98 -52.98 8.04
N TRP A 193 -20.39 -51.78 7.92
CA TRP A 193 -21.17 -50.55 7.78
C TRP A 193 -21.52 -50.31 6.31
N THR A 194 -22.77 -50.60 5.97
CA THR A 194 -23.39 -50.05 4.76
C THR A 194 -23.57 -48.54 4.94
N GLU A 195 -23.46 -47.77 3.86
CA GLU A 195 -23.55 -46.29 3.88
C GLU A 195 -24.80 -45.75 4.61
N HIS A 196 -25.86 -46.56 4.72
CA HIS A 196 -27.09 -46.22 5.44
C HIS A 196 -26.95 -46.11 6.96
N GLY A 197 -25.96 -46.76 7.60
CA GLY A 197 -25.76 -46.64 9.05
C GLY A 197 -25.18 -45.28 9.46
N ALA A 198 -24.30 -44.71 8.64
CA ALA A 198 -23.59 -43.46 8.97
C ALA A 198 -24.53 -42.25 9.02
N GLU A 199 -25.67 -42.30 8.34
CA GLU A 199 -26.65 -41.22 8.34
C GLU A 199 -27.50 -41.20 9.63
N GLN A 200 -27.73 -42.37 10.24
CA GLN A 200 -28.49 -42.48 11.50
C GLN A 200 -27.67 -42.13 12.74
N ALA A 201 -26.34 -42.27 12.71
CA ALA A 201 -25.47 -41.97 13.85
C ALA A 201 -25.19 -40.45 14.05
N ARG A 202 -25.36 -39.62 13.01
CA ARG A 202 -25.12 -38.17 13.07
C ARG A 202 -26.04 -37.42 14.06
N PRO A 203 -27.36 -37.63 14.09
CA PRO A 203 -28.23 -36.92 15.03
C PRO A 203 -27.99 -37.31 16.49
N GLU A 204 -27.64 -38.56 16.79
CA GLU A 204 -27.34 -38.98 18.16
C GLU A 204 -26.03 -38.38 18.68
N ALA A 205 -24.98 -38.36 17.85
CA ALA A 205 -23.72 -37.71 18.20
C ALA A 205 -23.89 -36.20 18.45
N ALA A 206 -24.77 -35.53 17.68
CA ALA A 206 -25.09 -34.12 17.89
C ALA A 206 -25.80 -33.87 19.22
N LYS A 207 -26.76 -34.72 19.61
CA LYS A 207 -27.45 -34.63 20.90
C LYS A 207 -26.48 -34.81 22.08
N LEU A 208 -25.61 -35.82 22.01
CA LEU A 208 -24.61 -36.07 23.05
C LEU A 208 -23.62 -34.90 23.18
N ALA A 209 -23.22 -34.29 22.06
CA ALA A 209 -22.36 -33.11 22.07
C ALA A 209 -23.04 -31.88 22.70
N GLU A 210 -24.34 -31.70 22.45
CA GLU A 210 -25.14 -30.63 23.08
C GLU A 210 -25.31 -30.85 24.59
N GLU A 211 -25.58 -32.07 25.04
CA GLU A 211 -25.66 -32.41 26.46
C GLU A 211 -24.35 -32.15 27.18
N ARG A 212 -23.20 -32.52 26.59
CA ARG A 212 -21.88 -32.21 27.16
C ARG A 212 -21.61 -30.71 27.26
N ARG A 213 -22.09 -29.91 26.30
CA ARG A 213 -22.00 -28.44 26.37
C ARG A 213 -22.86 -27.88 27.50
N LYS A 214 -24.08 -28.39 27.68
CA LYS A 214 -24.97 -28.01 28.78
C LYS A 214 -24.36 -28.36 30.14
N GLN A 215 -23.74 -29.54 30.26
CA GLN A 215 -23.05 -29.96 31.49
C GLN A 215 -21.88 -29.03 31.83
N LYS A 216 -21.02 -28.69 30.85
CA LYS A 216 -19.91 -27.74 31.07
C LYS A 216 -20.39 -26.35 31.50
N LEU A 217 -21.42 -25.83 30.84
CA LEU A 217 -21.97 -24.52 31.18
C LEU A 217 -22.60 -24.52 32.58
N ALA A 218 -23.24 -25.62 32.99
CA ALA A 218 -23.75 -25.78 34.34
C ALA A 218 -22.63 -25.84 35.39
N GLU A 219 -21.50 -26.46 35.08
CA GLU A 219 -20.30 -26.51 35.94
C GLU A 219 -19.67 -25.12 36.09
N GLU A 220 -19.47 -24.38 34.99
CA GLU A 220 -18.95 -23.00 35.01
C GLU A 220 -19.83 -22.06 35.85
N LEU A 221 -21.16 -22.18 35.75
CA LEU A 221 -22.09 -21.40 36.59
C LEU A 221 -21.99 -21.77 38.07
N ARG A 222 -21.78 -23.06 38.40
CA ARG A 222 -21.55 -23.48 39.78
C ARG A 222 -20.25 -22.91 40.33
N GLU A 223 -19.15 -22.96 39.57
CA GLU A 223 -17.89 -22.36 39.99
C GLU A 223 -17.99 -20.84 40.18
N LYS A 224 -18.66 -20.15 39.25
CA LYS A 224 -18.90 -18.71 39.37
C LYS A 224 -19.71 -18.36 40.63
N SER A 225 -20.75 -19.14 40.93
CA SER A 225 -21.53 -18.95 42.17
C SER A 225 -20.71 -19.18 43.45
N LYS A 226 -19.76 -20.13 43.45
CA LYS A 226 -18.84 -20.34 44.58
C LYS A 226 -17.93 -19.14 44.79
N LEU A 227 -17.33 -18.62 43.70
CA LEU A 227 -16.48 -17.44 43.75
C LEU A 227 -17.23 -16.19 44.23
N ASP A 228 -18.47 -16.00 43.77
CA ASP A 228 -19.30 -14.88 44.23
C ASP A 228 -19.66 -15.03 45.72
N ALA A 229 -19.94 -16.26 46.19
CA ALA A 229 -20.16 -16.52 47.62
C ALA A 229 -18.89 -16.25 48.46
N GLU A 230 -17.72 -16.67 48.01
CA GLU A 230 -16.43 -16.39 48.68
C GLU A 230 -16.14 -14.88 48.74
N ARG A 231 -16.40 -14.15 47.66
CA ARG A 231 -16.28 -12.68 47.63
C ARG A 231 -17.20 -12.01 48.64
N THR A 232 -18.45 -12.47 48.75
CA THR A 232 -19.37 -11.92 49.75
C THR A 232 -18.92 -12.21 51.18
N ARG A 233 -18.41 -13.41 51.47
CA ARG A 233 -17.85 -13.74 52.80
C ARG A 233 -16.65 -12.88 53.16
N ALA A 234 -15.70 -12.72 52.23
CA ALA A 234 -14.52 -11.87 52.44
C ALA A 234 -14.89 -10.39 52.69
N ALA A 235 -16.00 -9.91 52.13
CA ALA A 235 -16.49 -8.56 52.36
C ALA A 235 -17.12 -8.36 53.76
N PHE A 236 -17.55 -9.42 54.44
CA PHE A 236 -18.13 -9.35 55.79
C PHE A 236 -17.08 -9.52 56.92
N GLU A 237 -15.88 -9.98 56.60
CA GLU A 237 -14.78 -10.14 57.57
C GLU A 237 -13.93 -8.87 57.78
N ILE A 238 -14.22 -7.78 57.03
CA ILE A 238 -13.57 -6.46 57.13
C ILE A 238 -14.45 -5.52 57.97
#